data_AF-A0A202BTF6-F1
#
_entry.id   AF-A0A202BTF6-F1
#
_cell.length_a   1.000
_cell.length_b   1.000
_cell.length_c   1.000
_cell.angle_alpha   90.00
_cell.angle_beta   90.00
_cell.angle_gamma   90.00
#
_symmetry.space_group_name_H-M   'P 1'
#
loop_
_entity.id
_entity.type
_entity.pdbx_description
1 polymer ?
#
loop_
_entity_poly.entity_id
_entity_poly.type
_entity_poly.pdbx_seq_one_letter_code
_entity_poly.pdbx_strand_id
1 'polypeptide(L)'
;MANTIHLISQEYLNSNELSVTIEKVAQKLGYNIGKSYSQEYDIIEINLFKEDFGDNLRVSISCKSDYNDTFNNLYNIDGYGIMVSIDYDYQDILLIPFLQQILIEIPELLVYNEETPKGIGNFVFNISHLENFSGTDSYALLGNPPQDLSNLA
;
A
#
# COMPACT_ATOMS: atom_id res chain seq x y z
N MET A 1 -12.94 11.91 5.10
CA MET A 1 -13.09 10.50 4.72
C MET A 1 -11.71 10.06 4.33
N ALA A 2 -11.16 9.06 5.01
CA ALA A 2 -9.85 8.53 4.64
C ALA A 2 -10.01 7.73 3.35
N ASN A 3 -9.07 7.91 2.42
CA ASN A 3 -8.94 7.06 1.24
C ASN A 3 -8.10 5.85 1.59
N THR A 4 -8.28 4.76 0.87
CA THR A 4 -7.51 3.53 1.08
C THR A 4 -6.89 3.08 -0.23
N ILE A 5 -5.60 2.79 -0.19
CA ILE A 5 -4.91 2.00 -1.23
C ILE A 5 -4.49 0.65 -0.66
N HIS A 6 -4.28 -0.31 -1.54
CA HIS A 6 -3.82 -1.64 -1.19
C HIS A 6 -2.45 -1.93 -1.81
N LEU A 7 -1.56 -2.54 -1.05
CA LEU A 7 -0.37 -3.20 -1.59
C LEU A 7 -0.71 -4.68 -1.80
N ILE A 8 -0.62 -5.12 -3.05
CA ILE A 8 -0.97 -6.49 -3.46
C ILE A 8 0.29 -7.24 -3.92
N SER A 9 0.26 -8.57 -3.77
CA SER A 9 1.36 -9.48 -4.17
C SER A 9 0.81 -10.80 -4.69
N GLN A 10 1.55 -11.46 -5.59
CA GLN A 10 1.27 -12.84 -5.98
C GLN A 10 1.73 -13.84 -4.91
N GLU A 11 2.83 -13.52 -4.23
CA GLU A 11 3.41 -14.34 -3.17
C GLU A 11 3.00 -13.81 -1.80
N TYR A 12 2.65 -14.72 -0.90
CA TYR A 12 2.44 -14.35 0.50
C TYR A 12 3.76 -13.93 1.14
N LEU A 13 3.81 -12.68 1.61
CA LEU A 13 4.91 -12.18 2.43
C LEU A 13 4.55 -12.38 3.90
N ASN A 14 5.49 -12.86 4.71
CA ASN A 14 5.26 -13.05 6.13
C ASN A 14 4.89 -11.71 6.81
N SER A 15 3.77 -11.66 7.52
CA SER A 15 3.27 -10.42 8.12
C SER A 15 4.23 -9.79 9.12
N ASN A 16 5.00 -10.59 9.87
CA ASN A 16 6.00 -10.06 10.79
C ASN A 16 7.18 -9.46 10.04
N GLU A 17 7.70 -10.13 9.01
CA GLU A 17 8.77 -9.61 8.16
C GLU A 17 8.35 -8.32 7.46
N LEU A 18 7.14 -8.30 6.91
CA LEU A 18 6.55 -7.11 6.29
C LEU A 18 6.42 -5.96 7.31
N SER A 19 5.96 -6.24 8.53
CA SER A 19 5.87 -5.23 9.59
C SER A 19 7.24 -4.64 9.95
N VAL A 20 8.29 -5.47 10.00
CA VAL A 20 9.66 -5.04 10.28
C VAL A 20 10.22 -4.21 9.13
N THR A 21 9.92 -4.58 7.88
CA THR A 21 10.34 -3.79 6.71
C THR A 21 9.65 -2.43 6.69
N ILE A 22 8.36 -2.36 6.99
CA ILE A 22 7.62 -1.09 7.08
C ILE A 22 8.18 -0.18 8.17
N GLU A 23 8.53 -0.73 9.34
CA GLU A 23 9.21 0.02 10.40
C GLU A 23 10.57 0.59 9.94
N LYS A 24 11.37 -0.20 9.24
CA LYS A 24 12.66 0.26 8.69
C LYS A 24 12.48 1.38 7.67
N VAL A 25 11.50 1.24 6.77
CA VAL A 25 11.16 2.27 5.78
C VAL A 25 10.74 3.56 6.48
N ALA A 26 9.84 3.46 7.46
CA ALA A 26 9.39 4.60 8.25
C ALA A 26 10.54 5.31 8.99
N GLN A 27 11.44 4.55 9.62
CA GLN A 27 12.64 5.11 10.25
C GLN A 27 13.56 5.82 9.24
N LYS A 28 13.78 5.24 8.05
CA LYS A 28 14.58 5.85 6.98
C LYS A 28 14.01 7.18 6.51
N LEU A 29 12.69 7.32 6.50
CA LEU A 29 11.97 8.53 6.10
C LEU A 29 11.76 9.53 7.25
N GLY A 30 12.22 9.18 8.46
CA GLY A 30 12.10 10.00 9.66
C GLY A 30 10.66 10.11 10.16
N TYR A 31 9.88 9.03 10.06
CA TYR A 31 8.53 8.95 10.61
C TYR A 31 8.55 8.39 12.03
N ASN A 32 7.66 8.91 12.87
CA ASN A 32 7.33 8.29 14.14
C ASN A 32 6.37 7.11 13.88
N ILE A 33 6.48 6.09 14.73
CA ILE A 33 5.81 4.81 14.53
C ILE A 33 5.01 4.46 15.79
N GLY A 34 3.71 4.25 15.63
CA GLY A 34 2.84 3.65 16.65
C GLY A 34 2.32 2.29 16.17
N LYS A 35 2.85 1.21 16.73
CA LYS A 35 2.46 -0.17 16.36
C LYS A 35 1.57 -0.82 17.41
N SER A 36 0.53 -1.50 16.94
CA SER A 36 -0.34 -2.33 17.76
C SER A 36 -0.71 -3.61 17.01
N TYR A 37 -1.25 -4.58 17.75
CA TYR A 37 -1.78 -5.80 17.18
C TYR A 37 -3.21 -6.01 17.69
N SER A 38 -4.14 -6.26 16.77
CA SER A 38 -5.51 -6.60 17.09
C SER A 38 -5.70 -8.12 17.03
N GLN A 39 -5.91 -8.73 18.20
CA GLN A 39 -6.20 -10.16 18.31
C GLN A 39 -7.55 -10.54 17.69
N GLU A 40 -8.55 -9.65 17.75
CA GLU A 40 -9.89 -9.90 17.22
C GLU A 40 -9.90 -10.01 15.70
N TYR A 41 -9.16 -9.13 15.03
CA TYR A 41 -9.12 -9.06 13.57
C TYR A 41 -7.93 -9.80 12.96
N ASP A 42 -6.97 -10.20 13.81
CA ASP A 42 -5.66 -10.75 13.41
C ASP A 42 -4.92 -9.83 12.44
N ILE A 43 -4.75 -8.57 12.88
CA ILE A 43 -4.16 -7.47 12.08
C ILE A 43 -3.05 -6.80 12.89
N ILE A 44 -1.92 -6.53 12.24
CA ILE A 44 -0.92 -5.60 12.74
C ILE A 44 -1.26 -4.21 12.21
N GLU A 45 -1.47 -3.25 13.11
CA GLU A 45 -1.67 -1.85 12.75
C GLU A 45 -0.40 -1.05 13.01
N ILE A 46 0.01 -0.23 12.05
CA ILE A 46 1.18 0.64 12.13
C ILE A 46 0.75 2.05 11.72
N ASN A 47 0.75 2.96 12.68
CA ASN A 47 0.49 4.37 12.46
C ASN A 47 1.81 5.08 12.21
N LEU A 48 1.94 5.75 11.05
CA LEU A 48 3.11 6.52 10.65
C LEU A 48 2.74 8.00 10.66
N PHE A 49 3.51 8.83 11.34
CA PHE A 49 3.21 10.25 11.46
C PHE A 49 4.49 11.07 11.65
N LYS A 50 4.41 12.38 11.45
CA LYS A 50 5.45 13.34 11.86
C LYS A 50 4.81 14.38 12.76
N GLU A 51 5.38 14.66 13.93
CA GLU A 51 4.78 15.59 14.92
C GLU A 51 4.53 17.00 14.37
N ASP A 52 5.38 17.46 13.44
CA ASP A 52 5.27 18.78 12.84
C ASP A 52 4.21 18.87 11.72
N PHE A 53 3.64 17.73 11.31
CA PHE A 53 2.69 17.61 10.22
C PHE A 53 1.38 17.01 10.75
N GLY A 54 0.23 17.55 10.35
CA GLY A 54 -1.07 16.98 10.72
C GLY A 54 -1.37 15.64 10.03
N ASP A 55 -0.44 15.18 9.19
CA ASP A 55 -0.56 14.02 8.32
C ASP A 55 -0.24 12.72 9.07
N ASN A 56 -0.98 11.67 8.73
CA ASN A 56 -0.77 10.34 9.27
C ASN A 56 -1.18 9.27 8.26
N LEU A 57 -0.36 8.23 8.15
CA LEU A 57 -0.70 7.02 7.42
C LEU A 57 -1.08 5.95 8.42
N ARG A 58 -2.23 5.31 8.22
CA ARG A 58 -2.60 4.11 8.98
C ARG A 58 -2.41 2.89 8.09
N VAL A 59 -1.41 2.11 8.43
CA VAL A 59 -1.03 0.89 7.71
C VAL A 59 -1.58 -0.32 8.44
N SER A 60 -2.32 -1.19 7.74
CA SER A 60 -2.90 -2.41 8.27
C SER A 60 -2.38 -3.62 7.51
N ILE A 61 -1.82 -4.60 8.23
CA ILE A 61 -1.29 -5.85 7.67
C ILE A 61 -2.15 -7.01 8.15
N SER A 62 -2.78 -7.72 7.21
CA SER A 62 -3.51 -8.95 7.54
C SER A 62 -2.53 -10.05 7.93
N CYS A 63 -2.74 -10.70 9.08
CA CYS A 63 -1.96 -11.86 9.49
C CYS A 63 -2.60 -13.19 9.08
N LYS A 64 -3.81 -13.15 8.51
CA LYS A 64 -4.51 -14.34 8.06
C LYS A 64 -3.80 -14.97 6.86
N SER A 65 -3.79 -16.31 6.82
CA SER A 65 -3.12 -17.09 5.78
C SER A 65 -3.91 -17.19 4.46
N ASP A 66 -5.17 -16.78 4.43
CA ASP A 66 -6.09 -16.82 3.28
C ASP A 66 -6.02 -15.54 2.41
N TYR A 67 -4.80 -15.02 2.22
CA TYR A 67 -4.52 -13.71 1.61
C TYR A 67 -5.11 -13.47 0.21
N ASN A 68 -5.41 -14.53 -0.55
CA ASN A 68 -5.93 -14.46 -1.92
C ASN A 68 -7.47 -14.50 -2.05
N ASP A 69 -8.19 -15.06 -1.06
CA ASP A 69 -9.57 -15.53 -1.31
C ASP A 69 -10.61 -14.40 -1.35
N THR A 70 -10.28 -13.23 -0.80
CA THR A 70 -11.23 -12.11 -0.70
C THR A 70 -11.11 -11.12 -1.88
N PHE A 71 -9.91 -10.96 -2.46
CA PHE A 71 -9.67 -9.93 -3.50
C PHE A 71 -10.08 -10.38 -4.91
N ASN A 72 -9.78 -11.64 -5.27
CA ASN A 72 -10.20 -12.21 -6.56
C ASN A 72 -11.71 -12.07 -6.77
N ASN A 73 -12.49 -12.34 -5.72
CA ASN A 73 -13.95 -12.31 -5.79
C ASN A 73 -14.55 -10.91 -5.90
N LEU A 74 -13.85 -9.87 -5.42
CA LEU A 74 -14.35 -8.50 -5.37
C LEU A 74 -13.86 -7.64 -6.54
N TYR A 75 -12.61 -7.86 -6.97
CA TYR A 75 -11.92 -6.98 -7.92
C TYR A 75 -11.43 -7.70 -9.17
N ASN A 76 -11.60 -9.03 -9.26
CA ASN A 76 -11.21 -9.87 -10.42
C ASN A 76 -9.69 -9.81 -10.73
N ILE A 77 -8.86 -9.61 -9.70
CA ILE A 77 -7.39 -9.53 -9.78
C ILE A 77 -6.80 -10.91 -9.50
N ASP A 78 -7.06 -11.85 -10.42
CA ASP A 78 -6.66 -13.25 -10.26
C ASP A 78 -5.16 -13.42 -10.01
N GLY A 79 -4.85 -14.21 -8.98
CA GLY A 79 -3.47 -14.57 -8.62
C GLY A 79 -2.76 -13.57 -7.70
N TYR A 80 -3.46 -12.54 -7.21
CA TYR A 80 -2.93 -11.58 -6.25
C TYR A 80 -3.77 -11.53 -4.97
N GLY A 81 -3.12 -11.23 -3.84
CA GLY A 81 -3.77 -11.01 -2.55
C GLY A 81 -3.38 -9.68 -1.94
N ILE A 82 -4.22 -9.14 -1.04
CA ILE A 82 -3.90 -7.92 -0.28
C ILE A 82 -2.91 -8.27 0.82
N MET A 83 -1.74 -7.63 0.78
CA MET A 83 -0.77 -7.72 1.87
C MET A 83 -0.95 -6.58 2.88
N VAL A 84 -1.23 -5.37 2.37
CA VAL A 84 -1.30 -4.15 3.18
C VAL A 84 -2.46 -3.28 2.71
N SER A 85 -3.19 -2.69 3.65
CA SER A 85 -4.09 -1.56 3.40
C SER A 85 -3.50 -0.31 4.03
N ILE A 86 -3.52 0.81 3.31
CA ILE A 86 -2.99 2.09 3.78
C ILE A 86 -4.10 3.13 3.69
N ASP A 87 -4.56 3.59 4.84
CA ASP A 87 -5.48 4.72 4.92
C ASP A 87 -4.69 6.03 4.95
N TYR A 88 -5.12 7.01 4.14
CA TYR A 88 -4.45 8.29 3.97
C TYR A 88 -5.45 9.41 3.60
N ASP A 89 -5.05 10.66 3.80
CA ASP A 89 -5.75 11.83 3.29
C ASP A 89 -5.16 12.28 1.94
N TYR A 90 -5.96 12.82 1.01
CA TYR A 90 -5.44 13.19 -0.34
C TYR A 90 -4.23 14.14 -0.31
N GLN A 91 -4.14 14.99 0.70
CA GLN A 91 -3.06 15.97 0.88
C GLN A 91 -1.90 15.44 1.73
N ASP A 92 -1.93 14.16 2.10
CA ASP A 92 -0.93 13.54 2.95
C ASP A 92 0.43 13.47 2.22
N ILE A 93 1.39 14.23 2.73
CA ILE A 93 2.75 14.32 2.16
C ILE A 93 3.62 13.10 2.46
N LEU A 94 3.17 12.21 3.35
CA LEU A 94 3.90 11.02 3.79
C LEU A 94 3.67 9.84 2.84
N LEU A 95 2.51 9.77 2.17
CA LEU A 95 2.15 8.61 1.35
C LEU A 95 3.17 8.33 0.25
N ILE A 96 3.51 9.34 -0.54
CA ILE A 96 4.32 9.13 -1.75
C ILE A 96 5.75 8.70 -1.41
N PRO A 97 6.48 9.36 -0.48
CA PRO A 97 7.80 8.89 -0.08
C PRO A 97 7.75 7.50 0.55
N PHE A 98 6.68 7.17 1.29
CA PHE A 98 6.46 5.83 1.83
C PHE A 98 6.34 4.79 0.71
N LEU A 99 5.45 5.03 -0.27
CA LEU A 99 5.25 4.14 -1.41
C LEU A 99 6.52 3.94 -2.25
N GLN A 100 7.24 5.03 -2.54
CA GLN A 100 8.52 4.95 -3.24
C GLN A 100 9.49 4.02 -2.52
N GLN A 101 9.64 4.21 -1.21
CA GLN A 101 10.64 3.44 -0.48
C GLN A 101 10.22 2.00 -0.19
N ILE A 102 8.93 1.72 0.09
CA ILE A 102 8.48 0.34 0.32
C ILE A 102 8.57 -0.51 -0.96
N LEU A 103 8.27 0.06 -2.13
CA LEU A 103 8.43 -0.64 -3.40
C LEU A 103 9.88 -0.79 -3.86
N ILE A 104 10.81 0.02 -3.34
CA ILE A 104 12.26 -0.23 -3.53
C ILE A 104 12.71 -1.42 -2.69
N GLU A 105 12.23 -1.54 -1.44
CA GLU A 105 12.59 -2.65 -0.55
C GLU A 105 11.89 -3.96 -0.94
N ILE A 106 10.68 -3.87 -1.50
CA ILE A 106 9.83 -5.01 -1.86
C ILE A 106 9.25 -4.78 -3.28
N PRO A 107 10.07 -4.95 -4.33
CA PRO A 107 9.70 -4.62 -5.71
C PRO A 107 8.60 -5.51 -6.30
N GLU A 108 8.30 -6.65 -5.69
CA GLU A 108 7.19 -7.53 -6.07
C GLU A 108 5.81 -6.97 -5.67
N LEU A 109 5.75 -5.97 -4.78
CA LEU A 109 4.50 -5.32 -4.42
C LEU A 109 4.00 -4.41 -5.54
N LEU A 110 2.67 -4.39 -5.68
CA LEU A 110 1.97 -3.48 -6.58
C LEU A 110 1.00 -2.64 -5.77
N VAL A 111 0.84 -1.37 -6.15
CA VAL A 111 -0.16 -0.47 -5.55
C VAL A 111 -1.44 -0.59 -6.35
N TYR A 112 -2.52 -0.94 -5.68
CA TYR A 112 -3.88 -0.94 -6.20
C TYR A 112 -4.69 0.18 -5.54
N ASN A 113 -5.33 1.03 -6.35
CA ASN A 113 -6.20 2.09 -5.89
C ASN A 113 -7.67 1.71 -6.13
N GLU A 114 -8.48 1.62 -5.07
CA GLU A 114 -9.90 1.26 -5.17
C GLU A 114 -10.74 2.24 -6.01
N GLU A 115 -10.24 3.46 -6.22
CA GLU A 115 -10.91 4.46 -7.07
C GLU A 115 -10.73 4.18 -8.56
N THR A 116 -9.84 3.26 -8.96
CA THR A 116 -9.81 2.80 -10.36
C THR A 116 -11.13 2.09 -10.69
N PRO A 117 -11.79 2.42 -11.83
CA PRO A 117 -13.14 1.94 -12.11
C PRO A 117 -13.25 0.41 -12.04
N LYS A 118 -14.09 -0.07 -11.12
CA LYS A 118 -14.42 -1.49 -10.96
C LYS A 118 -14.83 -2.10 -12.30
N GLY A 119 -14.15 -3.18 -12.71
CA GLY A 119 -14.55 -4.00 -13.85
C GLY A 119 -14.16 -3.50 -15.26
N ILE A 120 -13.38 -2.41 -15.39
CA ILE A 120 -12.84 -1.96 -16.70
C ILE A 120 -11.39 -2.44 -16.92
N GLY A 121 -10.74 -2.93 -15.88
CA GLY A 121 -9.41 -3.55 -15.92
C GLY A 121 -8.79 -3.61 -14.52
N ASN A 122 -7.74 -4.41 -14.38
CA ASN A 122 -6.99 -4.57 -13.14
C ASN A 122 -5.80 -3.61 -13.19
N PHE A 123 -5.99 -2.37 -12.77
CA PHE A 123 -4.97 -1.34 -12.95
C PHE A 123 -4.12 -1.16 -11.69
N VAL A 124 -2.80 -1.13 -11.87
CA VAL A 124 -1.84 -1.08 -10.77
C VAL A 124 -0.73 -0.08 -11.05
N PHE A 125 -0.08 0.38 -9.98
CA PHE A 125 1.17 1.13 -10.04
C PHE A 125 2.30 0.26 -9.49
N ASN A 126 3.42 0.27 -10.19
CA ASN A 126 4.66 -0.37 -9.74
C ASN A 126 5.72 0.71 -9.49
N ILE A 127 6.92 0.29 -9.08
CA ILE A 127 8.02 1.20 -8.78
C ILE A 127 8.36 2.16 -9.93
N SER A 128 8.25 1.74 -11.19
CA SER A 128 8.60 2.60 -12.34
C SER A 128 7.65 3.80 -12.51
N HIS A 129 6.40 3.67 -12.04
CA HIS A 129 5.45 4.78 -11.99
C HIS A 129 5.82 5.79 -10.88
N LEU A 130 6.43 5.32 -9.80
CA LEU A 130 6.76 6.10 -8.60
C LEU A 130 8.16 6.75 -8.67
N GLU A 131 9.14 6.11 -9.31
CA GLU A 131 10.53 6.62 -9.43
C GLU A 131 10.62 7.95 -10.18
N ASN A 132 9.74 8.16 -11.16
CA ASN A 132 9.75 9.36 -12.00
C ASN A 132 8.78 10.44 -11.49
N PHE A 133 8.03 10.16 -10.42
CA PHE A 133 7.08 11.11 -9.85
C PHE A 133 7.79 12.05 -8.88
N SER A 134 7.78 13.35 -9.21
CA SER A 134 8.38 14.42 -8.40
C SER A 134 7.36 15.30 -7.68
N GLY A 135 6.07 14.97 -7.78
CA GLY A 135 4.99 15.67 -7.08
C GLY A 135 4.85 15.22 -5.62
N THR A 136 4.05 15.96 -4.87
CA THR A 136 3.68 15.63 -3.48
C THR A 136 2.18 15.33 -3.34
N ASP A 137 1.43 15.37 -4.44
CA ASP A 137 -0.02 15.20 -4.46
C ASP A 137 -0.37 13.77 -4.86
N SER A 138 -0.99 13.04 -3.93
CA SER A 138 -1.43 11.65 -4.11
C SER A 138 -2.45 11.53 -5.24
N TYR A 139 -3.29 12.55 -5.47
CA TYR A 139 -4.23 12.57 -6.59
C TYR A 139 -3.48 12.70 -7.93
N ALA A 140 -2.40 13.49 -7.98
CA ALA A 140 -1.58 13.61 -9.18
C ALA A 140 -0.76 12.34 -9.48
N LEU A 141 -0.30 11.62 -8.44
CA LEU A 141 0.34 10.32 -8.60
C LEU A 141 -0.64 9.30 -9.17
N LEU A 142 -1.82 9.19 -8.56
CA LEU A 142 -2.88 8.24 -8.93
C LEU A 142 -3.62 8.62 -10.22
N GLY A 143 -3.42 9.85 -10.71
CA GLY A 143 -3.87 10.34 -12.01
C GLY A 143 -2.91 10.01 -13.17
N ASN A 144 -1.70 9.51 -12.90
CA ASN A 144 -0.87 8.92 -13.96
C ASN A 144 -1.57 7.66 -14.50
N PRO A 145 -1.52 7.39 -15.82
CA PRO A 145 -2.13 6.20 -16.37
C PRO A 145 -1.56 4.96 -15.68
N PRO A 146 -2.36 4.19 -14.93
CA PRO A 146 -1.88 2.96 -14.34
C PRO A 146 -1.66 1.91 -15.44
N GLN A 147 -0.86 0.89 -15.14
CA GLN A 147 -0.65 -0.23 -16.04
C GLN A 147 -1.72 -1.29 -15.82
N ASP A 148 -2.22 -1.86 -16.92
CA ASP A 148 -3.07 -3.05 -16.86
C ASP A 148 -2.25 -4.25 -16.36
N LEU A 149 -2.70 -4.89 -15.29
CA LEU A 149 -2.08 -6.05 -14.65
C LEU A 149 -1.83 -7.20 -15.64
N SER A 150 -2.71 -7.37 -16.63
CA SER A 150 -2.53 -8.40 -17.67
C SER A 150 -1.28 -8.18 -18.53
N ASN A 151 -0.76 -6.94 -18.57
CA ASN A 151 0.45 -6.58 -19.28
C ASN A 151 1.71 -6.61 -18.39
N LEU A 152 1.63 -7.16 -17.17
CA LEU A 152 2.79 -7.42 -16.31
C LEU A 152 3.37 -8.84 -16.50
N ALA A 153 2.66 -9.73 -17.21
CA ALA A 153 3.05 -11.11 -17.48
C ALA A 153 4.06 -11.26 -18.64
#